data_AF-A0A7W1EJM6-F1
#
_entry.id   AF-A0A7W1EJM6-F1
#
_cell.length_a   1.000
_cell.length_b   1.000
_cell.length_c   1.000
_cell.angle_alpha   90.00
_cell.angle_beta   90.00
_cell.angle_gamma   90.00
#
_symmetry.space_group_name_H-M   'P 1'
#
loop_
_entity.id
_entity.type
_entity.pdbx_description
1 polymer ?
#
loop_
_entity_poly.entity_id
_entity_poly.type
_entity_poly.pdbx_seq_one_letter_code
_entity_poly.pdbx_strand_id
1 'polypeptide(L)'
;MKSKIQLLLLFVVLSAFASGQNNTFSPYSRYGLGEMSPTTFAHNAGMGGACIALKPDSTYPGNIPGYIYINVGNPASYALIRLTSLEVGGNFINSNFSSNDSKIKKWGANFGYGALGFPVRSRGGACFGIMPYSSTGYDLKSSVTEPGIGNVSYLYSGTGGLNKVFLGYGVMPFKMQLTRFRKKHLYVADSLKTLTGGAYKFREGLCKLLSDFSIGANGNYIFGSIDQTSRVVYPNSLLYNNTYRDRKLTMGDFTGNFGMQTGISIDSVRNKDPKATSRKRALKEKVKFTFGYFMGLNNSLKVNYDAVVYNYILNSFGQESVRDTVISNRNQKSTVKLPLEQGFGIGFKKGERISIASDFAITYWKDFKILDASGGLQNSYRAAIGINYVPEKYAAGNGAYIRRINYRFGLNYNSGNIQLKNTMINSYGITAGLGLPVGIGQITSMVNIGVQYGQMGTLSNNLVKDNYWRISFGFTFSDRWFQKFKYD
;
A
#
# COMPACT_ATOMS: atom_id res chain seq x y z
N MET A 1 18.12 -7.55 29.28
CA MET A 1 18.17 -8.62 28.25
C MET A 1 17.16 -8.44 27.12
N LYS A 2 15.88 -8.14 27.38
CA LYS A 2 14.85 -7.99 26.32
C LYS A 2 15.16 -6.90 25.27
N SER A 3 15.72 -5.76 25.67
CA SER A 3 16.11 -4.68 24.74
C SER A 3 17.28 -5.06 23.82
N LYS A 4 18.23 -5.87 24.30
CA LYS A 4 19.39 -6.33 23.51
C LYS A 4 18.97 -7.32 22.42
N ILE A 5 18.00 -8.20 22.70
CA ILE A 5 17.45 -9.15 21.71
C ILE A 5 16.63 -8.42 20.64
N GLN A 6 15.87 -7.39 21.02
CA GLN A 6 15.14 -6.55 20.07
C GLN A 6 16.07 -5.76 19.15
N LEU A 7 17.17 -5.21 19.70
CA LEU A 7 18.18 -4.51 18.90
C LEU A 7 18.91 -5.47 17.94
N LEU A 8 19.22 -6.70 18.40
CA LEU A 8 19.85 -7.74 17.59
C LEU A 8 18.94 -8.18 16.45
N LEU A 9 17.65 -8.43 16.70
CA LEU A 9 16.67 -8.77 15.67
C LEU A 9 16.48 -7.63 14.66
N LEU A 10 16.44 -6.38 15.13
CA LEU A 10 16.39 -5.21 14.25
C LEU A 10 17.65 -5.11 13.37
N PHE A 11 18.83 -5.38 13.93
CA PHE A 11 20.11 -5.33 13.22
C PHE A 11 20.26 -6.46 12.19
N VAL A 12 19.81 -7.68 12.52
CA VAL A 12 19.77 -8.82 11.59
C VAL A 12 18.78 -8.59 10.45
N VAL A 13 17.64 -7.95 10.74
CA VAL A 13 16.67 -7.55 9.72
C VAL A 13 17.28 -6.46 8.82
N LEU A 14 17.99 -5.48 9.38
CA LEU A 14 18.66 -4.42 8.61
C LEU A 14 19.81 -4.95 7.73
N SER A 15 20.62 -5.90 8.22
CA SER A 15 21.74 -6.46 7.46
C SER A 15 21.30 -7.36 6.31
N ALA A 16 20.16 -8.05 6.44
CA ALA A 16 19.58 -8.86 5.36
C ALA A 16 19.14 -8.02 4.14
N PHE A 17 18.99 -6.70 4.28
CA PHE A 17 18.65 -5.80 3.17
C PHE A 17 19.88 -5.19 2.46
N ALA A 18 21.10 -5.42 2.93
CA ALA A 18 22.31 -4.78 2.39
C ALA A 18 22.88 -5.44 1.11
N SER A 19 22.42 -6.64 0.74
CA SER A 19 23.00 -7.43 -0.36
C SER A 19 22.06 -7.50 -1.57
N GLY A 20 22.31 -6.67 -2.59
CA GLY A 20 21.79 -6.83 -3.97
C GLY A 20 20.26 -6.67 -4.14
N GLN A 21 19.75 -5.44 -4.03
CA GLN A 21 18.31 -5.17 -4.17
C GLN A 21 17.88 -5.01 -5.64
N ASN A 22 17.58 -6.13 -6.30
CA ASN A 22 16.67 -6.09 -7.45
C ASN A 22 15.23 -6.02 -6.91
N ASN A 23 14.70 -4.79 -6.79
CA ASN A 23 13.40 -4.54 -6.18
C ASN A 23 12.21 -5.17 -6.94
N THR A 24 12.39 -5.48 -8.23
CA THR A 24 11.45 -6.28 -9.05
C THR A 24 12.23 -7.03 -10.13
N PHE A 25 11.59 -8.03 -10.72
CA PHE A 25 12.08 -8.77 -11.90
C PHE A 25 11.09 -8.70 -13.07
N SER A 26 10.04 -7.89 -12.94
CA SER A 26 8.93 -7.86 -13.89
C SER A 26 9.37 -7.23 -15.22
N PRO A 27 9.26 -7.93 -16.36
CA PRO A 27 9.48 -7.35 -17.69
C PRO A 27 8.64 -6.10 -17.96
N TYR A 28 7.49 -6.00 -17.29
CA TYR A 28 6.55 -4.89 -17.41
C TYR A 28 6.98 -3.64 -16.65
N SER A 29 7.97 -3.73 -15.77
CA SER A 29 8.54 -2.56 -15.08
C SER A 29 9.37 -1.66 -16.02
N ARG A 30 9.46 -1.98 -17.31
CA ARG A 30 10.09 -1.14 -18.33
C ARG A 30 9.31 0.15 -18.63
N TYR A 31 8.01 0.14 -18.39
CA TYR A 31 7.11 1.24 -18.77
C TYR A 31 6.83 2.18 -17.60
N GLY A 32 6.55 3.46 -17.90
CA GLY A 32 6.25 4.47 -16.88
C GLY A 32 7.40 4.71 -15.91
N LEU A 33 7.09 4.72 -14.61
CA LEU A 33 8.06 4.81 -13.50
C LEU A 33 8.47 3.43 -12.96
N GLY A 34 8.13 2.36 -13.66
CA GLY A 34 8.30 0.98 -13.21
C GLY A 34 7.03 0.37 -12.61
N GLU A 35 7.20 -0.76 -11.92
CA GLU A 35 6.12 -1.44 -11.20
C GLU A 35 5.78 -0.67 -9.93
N MET A 36 4.51 -0.27 -9.79
CA MET A 36 4.05 0.50 -8.63
C MET A 36 4.01 -0.37 -7.38
N SER A 37 4.62 0.11 -6.30
CA SER A 37 4.58 -0.57 -5.01
C SER A 37 3.24 -0.33 -4.29
N PRO A 38 2.56 -1.37 -3.78
CA PRO A 38 1.32 -1.19 -3.03
C PRO A 38 1.53 -0.35 -1.76
N THR A 39 0.66 0.63 -1.52
CA THR A 39 0.69 1.46 -0.30
C THR A 39 -0.01 0.77 0.87
N THR A 40 0.48 -0.41 1.25
CA THR A 40 -0.18 -1.30 2.21
C THR A 40 0.82 -1.94 3.15
N PHE A 41 0.44 -2.12 4.42
CA PHE A 41 1.24 -2.86 5.39
C PHE A 41 0.93 -4.36 5.35
N ALA A 42 1.74 -5.19 6.01
CA ALA A 42 1.61 -6.65 5.94
C ALA A 42 0.23 -7.17 6.35
N HIS A 43 -0.42 -6.49 7.31
CA HIS A 43 -1.77 -6.84 7.73
C HIS A 43 -2.82 -6.54 6.64
N ASN A 44 -2.69 -5.43 5.90
CA ASN A 44 -3.55 -5.11 4.75
C ASN A 44 -3.25 -6.05 3.58
N ALA A 45 -1.98 -6.41 3.36
CA ALA A 45 -1.58 -7.34 2.30
C ALA A 45 -2.28 -8.70 2.46
N GLY A 46 -2.44 -9.20 3.68
CA GLY A 46 -3.24 -10.41 3.95
C GLY A 46 -4.76 -10.26 3.71
N MET A 47 -5.25 -9.04 3.51
CA MET A 47 -6.66 -8.69 3.21
C MET A 47 -6.82 -8.24 1.74
N GLY A 48 -5.99 -8.74 0.82
CA GLY A 48 -6.01 -8.35 -0.58
C GLY A 48 -5.47 -6.94 -0.84
N GLY A 49 -4.96 -6.24 0.18
CA GLY A 49 -4.55 -4.84 0.09
C GLY A 49 -5.68 -3.84 0.37
N ALA A 50 -6.87 -4.32 0.74
CA ALA A 50 -7.96 -3.43 1.14
C ALA A 50 -7.59 -2.62 2.40
N CYS A 51 -7.77 -1.31 2.33
CA CYS A 51 -7.33 -0.35 3.33
C CYS A 51 -8.13 0.98 3.32
N ILE A 52 -8.78 1.42 2.24
CA ILE A 52 -9.34 2.78 2.13
C ILE A 52 -10.40 3.07 3.20
N ALA A 53 -11.26 2.10 3.52
CA ALA A 53 -12.28 2.24 4.57
C ALA A 53 -11.93 1.56 5.90
N LEU A 54 -10.75 0.95 6.01
CA LEU A 54 -10.30 0.34 7.27
C LEU A 54 -9.95 1.43 8.27
N LYS A 55 -10.60 1.38 9.42
CA LYS A 55 -10.38 2.29 10.54
C LYS A 55 -9.65 1.54 11.66
N PRO A 56 -8.49 2.03 12.13
CA PRO A 56 -7.84 1.48 13.31
C PRO A 56 -8.81 1.51 14.48
N ASP A 57 -9.04 0.38 15.16
CA ASP A 57 -9.95 0.40 16.30
C ASP A 57 -9.25 0.94 17.53
N SER A 58 -9.68 2.13 17.92
CA SER A 58 -9.25 2.76 19.16
C SER A 58 -10.41 3.32 19.99
N THR A 59 -11.62 2.83 19.73
CA THR A 59 -12.86 3.33 20.32
C THR A 59 -13.63 2.23 21.05
N TYR A 60 -12.95 1.50 21.93
CA TYR A 60 -13.62 0.76 22.99
C TYR A 60 -13.83 1.65 24.22
N PRO A 61 -15.08 1.96 24.62
CA PRO A 61 -15.35 2.60 25.90
C PRO A 61 -15.22 1.54 27.00
N GLY A 62 -14.02 1.40 27.56
CA GLY A 62 -13.75 0.44 28.63
C GLY A 62 -12.27 0.12 28.89
N ASN A 63 -11.33 1.02 28.56
CA ASN A 63 -9.89 0.92 28.88
C ASN A 63 -9.09 -0.25 28.26
N ILE A 64 -9.65 -1.06 27.35
CA ILE A 64 -8.87 -2.13 26.68
C ILE A 64 -8.74 -1.83 25.18
N PRO A 65 -7.53 -1.51 24.67
CA PRO A 65 -7.33 -1.15 23.27
C PRO A 65 -7.60 -2.33 22.32
N GLY A 66 -8.11 -2.00 21.14
CA GLY A 66 -8.26 -2.91 20.01
C GLY A 66 -6.90 -3.27 19.39
N TYR A 67 -6.92 -3.87 18.18
CA TYR A 67 -5.69 -4.14 17.44
C TYR A 67 -5.34 -2.79 16.84
N ILE A 68 -4.26 -2.19 17.33
CA ILE A 68 -3.81 -0.88 16.90
C ILE A 68 -2.77 -1.08 15.82
N TYR A 69 -3.07 -0.53 14.66
CA TYR A 69 -2.23 -0.54 13.48
C TYR A 69 -2.32 0.82 12.80
N ILE A 70 -1.33 1.12 12.00
CA ILE A 70 -1.26 2.28 11.13
C ILE A 70 -1.83 1.88 9.78
N ASN A 71 -2.73 2.70 9.25
CA ASN A 71 -3.28 2.50 7.91
C ASN A 71 -2.86 3.64 6.99
N VAL A 72 -1.73 3.45 6.31
CA VAL A 72 -1.18 4.43 5.35
C VAL A 72 -1.98 4.55 4.05
N GLY A 73 -2.88 3.59 3.76
CA GLY A 73 -3.74 3.62 2.58
C GLY A 73 -4.81 4.71 2.62
N ASN A 74 -5.09 5.27 3.80
CA ASN A 74 -5.93 6.45 3.96
C ASN A 74 -5.45 7.33 5.13
N PRO A 75 -4.89 8.53 4.87
CA PRO A 75 -4.39 9.43 5.92
C PRO A 75 -5.42 9.84 6.98
N ALA A 76 -6.72 9.83 6.65
CA ALA A 76 -7.78 10.11 7.63
C ALA A 76 -7.86 9.07 8.75
N SER A 77 -7.28 7.89 8.55
CA SER A 77 -7.22 6.84 9.56
C SER A 77 -6.29 7.22 10.73
N TYR A 78 -5.31 8.11 10.50
CA TYR A 78 -4.35 8.53 11.53
C TYR A 78 -5.02 9.25 12.69
N ALA A 79 -6.16 9.90 12.45
CA ALA A 79 -6.97 10.54 13.48
C ALA A 79 -7.44 9.59 14.58
N LEU A 80 -7.39 8.28 14.32
CA LEU A 80 -7.79 7.22 15.24
C LEU A 80 -6.63 6.59 15.99
N ILE A 81 -5.38 6.95 15.70
CA ILE A 81 -4.21 6.48 16.44
C ILE A 81 -4.31 6.99 17.89
N ARG A 82 -4.13 6.10 18.87
CA ARG A 82 -4.14 6.42 20.32
C ARG A 82 -2.90 5.94 21.08
N LEU A 83 -2.16 5.01 20.50
CA LEU A 83 -0.87 4.55 21.02
C LEU A 83 0.22 4.94 20.03
N THR A 84 1.43 5.09 20.53
CA THR A 84 2.59 5.20 19.66
C THR A 84 2.85 3.82 19.10
N SER A 85 2.79 3.71 17.78
CA SER A 85 2.90 2.45 17.04
C SER A 85 4.06 2.52 16.08
N LEU A 86 4.99 1.59 16.19
CA LEU A 86 6.06 1.37 15.22
C LEU A 86 5.68 0.16 14.38
N GLU A 87 5.68 0.32 13.06
CA GLU A 87 5.50 -0.79 12.13
C GLU A 87 6.66 -0.89 11.15
N VAL A 88 7.23 -2.09 11.01
CA VAL A 88 8.32 -2.38 10.06
C VAL A 88 8.01 -3.69 9.36
N GLY A 89 8.20 -3.74 8.05
CA GLY A 89 7.91 -4.94 7.27
C GLY A 89 8.72 -5.07 5.99
N GLY A 90 8.74 -6.28 5.46
CA GLY A 90 9.45 -6.67 4.25
C GLY A 90 8.69 -7.78 3.52
N ASN A 91 9.09 -8.03 2.27
CA ASN A 91 8.45 -9.02 1.43
C ASN A 91 9.50 -9.91 0.77
N PHE A 92 9.23 -11.21 0.72
CA PHE A 92 9.91 -12.16 -0.15
C PHE A 92 9.04 -12.43 -1.37
N ILE A 93 9.61 -12.38 -2.57
CA ILE A 93 8.90 -12.64 -3.82
C ILE A 93 9.62 -13.75 -4.57
N ASN A 94 8.86 -14.70 -5.10
CA ASN A 94 9.33 -15.75 -5.99
C ASN A 94 8.42 -15.77 -7.23
N SER A 95 8.95 -15.30 -8.35
CA SER A 95 8.27 -15.16 -9.63
C SER A 95 8.68 -16.25 -10.60
N ASN A 96 7.71 -16.76 -11.36
CA ASN A 96 7.91 -17.73 -12.42
C ASN A 96 7.39 -17.14 -13.73
N PHE A 97 8.32 -16.56 -14.49
CA PHE A 97 8.05 -15.98 -15.80
C PHE A 97 7.95 -17.08 -16.84
N SER A 98 6.85 -17.11 -17.56
CA SER A 98 6.61 -18.02 -18.67
C SER A 98 6.42 -17.21 -19.95
N SER A 99 7.14 -17.61 -21.00
CA SER A 99 6.87 -17.28 -22.41
C SER A 99 6.41 -18.55 -23.12
N ASN A 100 6.11 -18.46 -24.41
CA ASN A 100 5.78 -19.64 -25.24
C ASN A 100 6.98 -20.60 -25.37
N ASP A 101 8.21 -20.07 -25.35
CA ASP A 101 9.43 -20.85 -25.60
C ASP A 101 10.23 -21.19 -24.34
N SER A 102 10.02 -20.47 -23.24
CA SER A 102 10.90 -20.56 -22.06
C SER A 102 10.20 -20.26 -20.74
N LYS A 103 10.79 -20.77 -19.66
CA LYS A 103 10.40 -20.46 -18.28
C LYS A 103 11.61 -20.06 -17.46
N ILE A 104 11.47 -19.00 -16.67
CA ILE A 104 12.53 -18.45 -15.83
C ILE A 104 11.98 -18.20 -14.44
N LYS A 105 12.67 -18.72 -13.42
CA LYS A 105 12.35 -18.47 -12.01
C LYS A 105 13.30 -17.44 -11.43
N LYS A 106 12.75 -16.45 -10.72
CA LYS A 106 13.51 -15.42 -10.00
C LYS A 106 12.95 -15.27 -8.59
N TRP A 107 13.82 -14.97 -7.64
CA TRP A 107 13.41 -14.67 -6.27
C TRP A 107 14.17 -13.45 -5.75
N GLY A 108 13.57 -12.76 -4.79
CA GLY A 108 14.16 -11.60 -4.14
C GLY A 108 13.50 -11.31 -2.80
N ALA A 109 14.22 -10.58 -1.96
CA ALA A 109 13.74 -10.06 -0.69
C ALA A 109 13.85 -8.54 -0.70
N ASN A 110 12.75 -7.86 -0.40
CA ASN A 110 12.63 -6.43 -0.52
C ASN A 110 12.19 -5.83 0.83
N PHE A 111 12.76 -4.68 1.16
CA PHE A 111 12.22 -3.83 2.20
C PHE A 111 10.81 -3.38 1.79
N GLY A 112 9.85 -3.47 2.72
CA GLY A 112 8.46 -3.13 2.45
C GLY A 112 8.10 -1.75 2.97
N TYR A 113 8.30 -1.52 4.27
CA TYR A 113 7.98 -0.25 4.90
C TYR A 113 8.59 -0.14 6.31
N GLY A 114 8.74 1.09 6.78
CA GLY A 114 8.99 1.44 8.17
C GLY A 114 8.21 2.70 8.51
N ALA A 115 7.38 2.69 9.55
CA ALA A 115 6.55 3.82 9.91
C ALA A 115 6.34 3.93 11.42
N LEU A 116 6.26 5.17 11.91
CA LEU A 116 5.92 5.51 13.28
C LEU A 116 4.65 6.36 13.28
N GLY A 117 3.62 5.87 13.96
CA GLY A 117 2.38 6.58 14.20
C GLY A 117 2.30 7.00 15.66
N PHE A 118 1.79 8.20 15.95
CA PHE A 118 1.60 8.67 17.31
C PHE A 118 0.35 9.55 17.44
N PRO A 119 -0.33 9.49 18.60
CA PRO A 119 -1.49 10.35 18.85
C PRO A 119 -1.07 11.81 19.01
N VAL A 120 -1.89 12.72 18.48
CA VAL A 120 -1.70 14.17 18.61
C VAL A 120 -2.97 14.77 19.20
N ARG A 121 -2.93 15.07 20.51
CA ARG A 121 -4.09 15.46 21.32
C ARG A 121 -5.22 14.41 21.26
N SER A 122 -6.39 14.73 21.80
CA SER A 122 -7.52 13.80 21.87
C SER A 122 -8.30 13.64 20.55
N ARG A 123 -8.01 14.45 19.52
CA ARG A 123 -8.78 14.52 18.26
C ARG A 123 -7.97 14.18 17.00
N GLY A 124 -6.65 13.99 17.09
CA GLY A 124 -5.83 13.73 15.92
C GLY A 124 -4.71 12.74 16.18
N GLY A 125 -3.97 12.46 15.12
CA GLY A 125 -2.79 11.62 15.13
C GLY A 125 -1.93 11.92 13.92
N ALA A 126 -0.65 11.65 14.05
CA ALA A 126 0.33 11.83 12.99
C ALA A 126 1.04 10.51 12.70
N CYS A 127 1.58 10.40 11.50
CA CYS A 127 2.41 9.28 11.10
C CYS A 127 3.50 9.75 10.16
N PHE A 128 4.73 9.29 10.36
CA PHE A 128 5.78 9.39 9.36
C PHE A 128 6.33 8.02 9.03
N GLY A 129 6.87 7.87 7.83
CA GLY A 129 7.48 6.60 7.43
C GLY A 129 8.18 6.66 6.09
N ILE A 130 8.76 5.53 5.73
CA ILE A 130 9.46 5.27 4.48
C ILE A 130 8.97 3.97 3.87
N MET A 131 8.80 3.95 2.54
CA MET A 131 8.42 2.77 1.76
C MET A 131 8.84 2.95 0.29
N PRO A 132 9.03 1.87 -0.47
CA PRO A 132 9.15 1.95 -1.91
C PRO A 132 7.89 2.57 -2.55
N TYR A 133 8.08 3.34 -3.61
CA TYR A 133 7.01 3.93 -4.42
C TYR A 133 6.86 3.20 -5.75
N SER A 134 7.97 2.97 -6.44
CA SER A 134 8.02 2.15 -7.66
C SER A 134 9.36 1.44 -7.79
N SER A 135 9.37 0.34 -8.52
CA SER A 135 10.56 -0.50 -8.71
C SER A 135 10.79 -0.75 -10.19
N THR A 136 12.03 -0.66 -10.64
CA THR A 136 12.43 -1.02 -12.01
C THR A 136 13.46 -2.14 -11.95
N GLY A 137 13.21 -3.22 -12.66
CA GLY A 137 14.09 -4.38 -12.69
C GLY A 137 13.70 -5.34 -13.79
N TYR A 138 14.37 -5.23 -14.94
CA TYR A 138 14.17 -6.12 -16.07
C TYR A 138 15.49 -6.32 -16.84
N ASP A 139 15.62 -7.48 -17.45
CA ASP A 139 16.69 -7.81 -18.38
C ASP A 139 16.09 -8.69 -19.48
N LEU A 140 15.91 -8.13 -20.67
CA LEU A 140 15.13 -8.70 -21.76
C LEU A 140 15.96 -8.73 -23.04
N LYS A 141 15.92 -9.86 -23.73
CA LYS A 141 16.46 -10.04 -25.06
C LYS A 141 15.33 -10.46 -26.00
N SER A 142 15.21 -9.76 -27.13
CA SER A 142 14.29 -10.12 -28.21
C SER A 142 15.04 -10.06 -29.54
N SER A 143 14.79 -11.01 -30.42
CA SER A 143 15.37 -11.05 -31.76
C SER A 143 14.26 -11.09 -32.79
N VAL A 144 14.33 -10.21 -33.78
CA VAL A 144 13.37 -10.09 -34.88
C VAL A 144 14.14 -10.14 -36.19
N THR A 145 13.62 -10.87 -37.17
CA THR A 145 14.18 -10.88 -38.52
C THR A 145 13.52 -9.77 -39.32
N GLU A 146 14.29 -8.74 -39.68
CA GLU A 146 13.81 -7.60 -40.45
C GLU A 146 14.13 -7.77 -41.94
N PRO A 147 13.17 -7.54 -42.86
CA PRO A 147 13.40 -7.63 -44.30
C PRO A 147 14.57 -6.74 -44.75
N GLY A 148 15.53 -7.31 -45.50
CA GLY A 148 16.69 -6.58 -46.02
C GLY A 148 17.82 -6.32 -45.03
N ILE A 149 17.61 -6.51 -43.73
CA ILE A 149 18.63 -6.30 -42.67
C ILE A 149 19.12 -7.65 -42.09
N GLY A 150 18.21 -8.63 -41.98
CA GLY A 150 18.47 -9.90 -41.31
C GLY A 150 18.07 -9.86 -39.83
N ASN A 151 18.74 -10.65 -38.99
CA ASN A 151 18.41 -10.74 -37.58
C ASN A 151 18.86 -9.48 -36.82
N VAL A 152 17.92 -8.81 -36.17
CA VAL A 152 18.15 -7.67 -35.28
C VAL A 152 17.86 -8.12 -33.85
N SER A 153 18.79 -7.83 -32.93
CA SER A 153 18.65 -8.14 -31.51
C SER A 153 18.44 -6.88 -30.69
N TYR A 154 17.32 -6.85 -29.97
CA TYR A 154 16.96 -5.81 -29.01
C TYR A 154 17.28 -6.30 -27.59
N LEU A 155 18.14 -5.57 -26.89
CA LEU A 155 18.51 -5.85 -25.51
C LEU A 155 18.02 -4.68 -24.65
N TYR A 156 17.22 -4.97 -23.64
CA TYR A 156 16.69 -3.98 -22.71
C TYR A 156 17.06 -4.36 -21.30
N SER A 157 17.75 -3.47 -20.60
CA SER A 157 18.02 -3.60 -19.17
C SER A 157 17.51 -2.36 -18.44
N GLY A 158 17.07 -2.53 -17.20
CA GLY A 158 16.74 -1.42 -16.34
C GLY A 158 16.74 -1.81 -14.88
N THR A 159 17.23 -0.90 -14.03
CA THR A 159 17.41 -1.11 -12.61
C THR A 159 17.06 0.16 -11.82
N GLY A 160 16.96 0.01 -10.50
CA GLY A 160 16.66 1.10 -9.58
C GLY A 160 15.18 1.16 -9.19
N GLY A 161 14.71 2.37 -8.87
CA GLY A 161 13.38 2.60 -8.35
C GLY A 161 13.29 3.88 -7.55
N LEU A 162 12.06 4.19 -7.16
CA LEU A 162 11.72 5.37 -6.37
C LEU A 162 11.26 4.93 -4.99
N ASN A 163 11.76 5.62 -3.98
CA ASN A 163 11.32 5.51 -2.60
C ASN A 163 10.53 6.74 -2.21
N LYS A 164 9.70 6.60 -1.18
CA LYS A 164 8.88 7.67 -0.63
C LYS A 164 9.07 7.74 0.87
N VAL A 165 9.49 8.91 1.35
CA VAL A 165 9.31 9.31 2.76
C VAL A 165 8.04 10.13 2.85
N PHE A 166 7.23 9.89 3.88
CA PHE A 166 5.99 10.64 4.07
C PHE A 166 5.85 11.11 5.52
N LEU A 167 5.19 12.24 5.68
CA LEU A 167 4.67 12.76 6.93
C LEU A 167 3.20 13.06 6.73
N GLY A 168 2.35 12.57 7.62
CA GLY A 168 0.92 12.78 7.53
C GLY A 168 0.26 13.05 8.86
N TYR A 169 -0.90 13.68 8.77
CA TYR A 169 -1.72 14.07 9.90
C TYR A 169 -3.19 13.80 9.60
N GLY A 170 -3.90 13.27 10.60
CA GLY A 170 -5.34 13.06 10.55
C GLY A 170 -6.04 13.66 11.76
N VAL A 171 -7.24 14.19 11.56
CA VAL A 171 -8.06 14.80 12.61
C VAL A 171 -9.54 14.43 12.49
N MET A 172 -10.21 14.31 13.64
CA MET A 172 -11.67 14.18 13.76
C MET A 172 -12.28 15.53 14.18
N PRO A 173 -12.64 16.42 13.23
CA PRO A 173 -13.09 17.77 13.55
C PRO A 173 -14.36 17.80 14.41
N PHE A 174 -15.24 16.81 14.23
CA PHE A 174 -16.58 16.80 14.82
C PHE A 174 -16.81 15.70 15.88
N LYS A 175 -15.74 15.13 16.47
CA LYS A 175 -15.73 13.95 17.38
C LYS A 175 -16.78 13.92 18.51
N MET A 176 -17.35 15.05 18.91
CA MET A 176 -18.28 15.16 20.05
C MET A 176 -19.74 15.47 19.67
N GLN A 177 -20.06 15.61 18.38
CA GLN A 177 -21.40 16.03 17.96
C GLN A 177 -22.51 15.06 18.38
N LEU A 178 -22.29 13.74 18.26
CA LEU A 178 -23.26 12.73 18.70
C LEU A 178 -23.54 12.81 20.20
N THR A 179 -22.47 12.95 21.00
CA THR A 179 -22.60 13.07 22.47
C THR A 179 -23.37 14.33 22.85
N ARG A 180 -23.09 15.47 22.18
CA ARG A 180 -23.83 16.73 22.40
C ARG A 180 -25.30 16.60 22.02
N PHE A 181 -25.60 15.97 20.87
CA PHE A 181 -26.97 15.74 20.41
C PHE A 181 -27.77 14.86 21.38
N ARG A 182 -27.20 13.73 21.80
CA ARG A 182 -27.83 12.80 22.76
C ARG A 182 -28.02 13.45 24.14
N LYS A 183 -27.05 14.23 24.64
CA LYS A 183 -27.22 14.98 25.90
C LYS A 183 -28.41 15.93 25.87
N LYS A 184 -28.63 16.62 24.74
CA LYS A 184 -29.74 17.57 24.57
C LYS A 184 -31.13 16.90 24.45
N HIS A 185 -31.21 15.72 23.84
CA HIS A 185 -32.51 15.09 23.47
C HIS A 185 -32.87 13.82 24.25
N LEU A 186 -31.92 13.17 24.94
CA LEU A 186 -32.12 11.85 25.56
C LEU A 186 -32.19 11.92 27.10
N TYR A 187 -31.71 13.02 27.70
CA TYR A 187 -31.64 13.21 29.16
C TYR A 187 -32.50 14.37 29.68
N VAL A 188 -33.37 14.94 28.84
CA VAL A 188 -34.31 15.99 29.23
C VAL A 188 -35.73 15.44 29.06
N ALA A 189 -36.50 15.42 30.15
CA ALA A 189 -37.80 14.73 30.22
C ALA A 189 -38.85 15.22 29.21
N ASP A 190 -38.74 16.48 28.75
CA ASP A 190 -39.68 17.09 27.80
C ASP A 190 -39.13 17.24 26.35
N SER A 191 -37.86 16.94 26.08
CA SER A 191 -37.26 17.23 24.75
C SER A 191 -37.47 16.14 23.70
N LEU A 192 -37.91 14.93 24.10
CA LEU A 192 -38.37 13.91 23.16
C LEU A 192 -39.68 14.30 22.46
N LYS A 193 -40.42 15.28 22.98
CA LYS A 193 -41.70 15.75 22.41
C LYS A 193 -41.54 16.67 21.18
N THR A 194 -40.36 17.26 20.93
CA THR A 194 -40.21 18.30 19.88
C THR A 194 -39.80 17.80 18.50
N LEU A 195 -39.32 16.55 18.37
CA LEU A 195 -38.98 15.95 17.07
C LEU A 195 -39.83 14.71 16.84
N THR A 196 -40.48 14.61 15.68
CA THR A 196 -41.09 13.35 15.24
C THR A 196 -40.04 12.24 15.21
N GLY A 197 -40.43 11.00 15.54
CA GLY A 197 -39.48 9.89 15.68
C GLY A 197 -38.60 9.64 14.43
N GLY A 198 -39.13 9.94 13.24
CA GLY A 198 -38.36 9.92 11.99
C GLY A 198 -37.28 11.01 11.91
N ALA A 199 -37.64 12.25 12.23
CA ALA A 199 -36.71 13.38 12.24
C ALA A 199 -35.58 13.21 13.26
N TYR A 200 -35.89 12.65 14.44
CA TYR A 200 -34.88 12.31 15.44
C TYR A 200 -33.88 11.27 14.90
N LYS A 201 -34.36 10.15 14.34
CA LYS A 201 -33.50 9.08 13.79
C LYS A 201 -32.59 9.60 12.68
N PHE A 202 -33.11 10.44 11.80
CA PHE A 202 -32.32 11.07 10.73
C PHE A 202 -31.20 11.97 11.30
N ARG A 203 -31.53 12.87 12.24
CA ARG A 203 -30.55 13.75 12.89
C ARG A 203 -29.51 12.98 13.70
N GLU A 204 -29.92 11.95 14.44
CA GLU A 204 -28.98 11.08 15.14
C GLU A 204 -28.02 10.40 14.17
N GLY A 205 -28.52 9.92 13.02
CA GLY A 205 -27.71 9.35 11.94
C GLY A 205 -26.66 10.32 11.40
N LEU A 206 -27.05 11.56 11.10
CA LEU A 206 -26.11 12.61 10.67
C LEU A 206 -25.07 12.92 11.75
N CYS A 207 -25.48 13.04 13.01
CA CYS A 207 -24.53 13.26 14.11
C CYS A 207 -23.59 12.07 14.32
N LYS A 208 -24.01 10.82 14.05
CA LYS A 208 -23.11 9.65 14.04
C LYS A 208 -22.04 9.77 12.95
N LEU A 209 -22.45 10.09 11.72
CA LEU A 209 -21.54 10.30 10.59
C LEU A 209 -20.52 11.40 10.88
N LEU A 210 -20.99 12.57 11.33
CA LEU A 210 -20.12 13.70 11.65
C LEU A 210 -19.19 13.36 12.82
N SER A 211 -19.71 12.73 13.87
CA SER A 211 -18.89 12.35 15.03
C SER A 211 -17.80 11.31 14.72
N ASP A 212 -17.98 10.48 13.69
CA ASP A 212 -16.99 9.53 13.21
C ASP A 212 -16.18 10.06 12.01
N PHE A 213 -16.50 11.25 11.51
CA PHE A 213 -15.83 11.86 10.36
C PHE A 213 -14.39 12.23 10.72
N SER A 214 -13.47 11.75 9.89
CA SER A 214 -12.05 12.10 9.93
C SER A 214 -11.58 12.51 8.54
N ILE A 215 -10.63 13.43 8.54
CA ILE A 215 -9.89 13.89 7.37
C ILE A 215 -8.41 13.77 7.66
N GLY A 216 -7.61 13.60 6.62
CA GLY A 216 -6.16 13.61 6.76
C GLY A 216 -5.44 13.90 5.45
N ALA A 217 -4.16 14.22 5.57
CA ALA A 217 -3.28 14.49 4.45
C ALA A 217 -1.88 13.94 4.73
N ASN A 218 -1.17 13.55 3.66
CA ASN A 218 0.25 13.21 3.68
C ASN A 218 1.01 14.16 2.75
N GLY A 219 2.12 14.71 3.24
CA GLY A 219 3.20 15.23 2.40
C GLY A 219 4.20 14.11 2.12
N ASN A 220 4.48 13.86 0.85
CA ASN A 220 5.30 12.76 0.38
C ASN A 220 6.53 13.34 -0.35
N TYR A 221 7.74 12.95 0.05
CA TYR A 221 8.96 13.23 -0.70
C TYR A 221 9.36 11.97 -1.47
N ILE A 222 9.32 12.04 -2.80
CA ILE A 222 9.68 10.93 -3.68
C ILE A 222 11.12 11.16 -4.16
N PHE A 223 11.96 10.14 -3.98
CA PHE A 223 13.37 10.20 -4.31
C PHE A 223 13.90 8.86 -4.82
N GLY A 224 14.93 8.93 -5.66
CA GLY A 224 15.60 7.74 -6.20
C GLY A 224 16.04 7.95 -7.64
N SER A 225 16.55 6.88 -8.24
CA SER A 225 16.95 6.88 -9.64
C SER A 225 16.44 5.66 -10.37
N ILE A 226 16.13 5.85 -11.65
CA ILE A 226 15.77 4.78 -12.57
C ILE A 226 16.78 4.83 -13.71
N ASP A 227 17.53 3.75 -13.87
CA ASP A 227 18.54 3.58 -14.89
C ASP A 227 18.01 2.61 -15.95
N GLN A 228 18.11 2.98 -17.23
CA GLN A 228 17.57 2.21 -18.34
C GLN A 228 18.53 2.20 -19.52
N THR A 229 18.87 0.99 -19.95
CA THR A 229 19.74 0.76 -21.10
C THR A 229 18.98 0.00 -22.18
N SER A 230 19.14 0.43 -23.43
CA SER A 230 18.57 -0.19 -24.62
C SER A 230 19.67 -0.32 -25.67
N ARG A 231 19.90 -1.54 -26.15
CA ARG A 231 20.79 -1.79 -27.29
C ARG A 231 20.01 -2.37 -28.46
N VAL A 232 20.37 -1.94 -29.66
CA VAL A 232 19.96 -2.56 -30.92
C VAL A 232 21.23 -3.07 -31.58
N VAL A 233 21.30 -4.38 -31.79
CA VAL A 233 22.47 -5.06 -32.33
C VAL A 233 22.11 -5.71 -33.66
N TYR A 234 22.91 -5.45 -34.69
CA TYR A 234 22.80 -5.99 -36.04
C TYR A 234 23.91 -7.03 -36.28
N PRO A 235 23.82 -8.23 -35.70
CA PRO A 235 24.91 -9.21 -35.70
C PRO A 235 25.42 -9.61 -37.09
N ASN A 236 24.56 -9.58 -38.11
CA ASN A 236 24.87 -10.10 -39.45
C ASN A 236 24.97 -8.99 -40.53
N SER A 237 24.98 -7.72 -40.14
CA SER A 237 25.08 -6.61 -41.10
C SER A 237 26.36 -5.81 -40.92
N LEU A 238 27.08 -5.61 -42.03
CA LEU A 238 28.22 -4.71 -42.12
C LEU A 238 27.81 -3.27 -42.49
N LEU A 239 26.53 -3.07 -42.85
CA LEU A 239 26.00 -1.80 -43.33
C LEU A 239 25.34 -0.97 -42.22
N TYR A 240 24.92 -1.63 -41.13
CA TYR A 240 24.24 -0.97 -40.01
C TYR A 240 25.11 -0.98 -38.75
N ASN A 241 25.23 0.19 -38.12
CA ASN A 241 25.89 0.31 -36.82
C ASN A 241 24.92 -0.08 -35.70
N ASN A 242 25.42 -0.72 -34.65
CA ASN A 242 24.65 -0.98 -33.44
C ASN A 242 24.35 0.34 -32.74
N THR A 243 23.24 0.42 -32.03
CA THR A 243 22.87 1.61 -31.26
C THR A 243 22.82 1.27 -29.79
N TYR A 244 23.53 2.05 -28.98
CA TYR A 244 23.46 2.04 -27.53
C TYR A 244 22.71 3.27 -27.05
N ARG A 245 21.74 3.08 -26.16
CA ARG A 245 21.01 4.15 -25.48
C ARG A 245 21.04 3.88 -23.99
N ASP A 246 21.52 4.86 -23.24
CA ASP A 246 21.45 4.88 -21.78
C ASP A 246 20.70 6.10 -21.31
N ARG A 247 19.82 5.89 -20.33
CA ARG A 247 18.99 6.93 -19.74
C ARG A 247 18.94 6.75 -18.24
N LYS A 248 19.30 7.80 -17.52
CA LYS A 248 19.17 7.89 -16.07
C LYS A 248 18.21 8.99 -15.71
N LEU A 249 17.19 8.64 -14.93
CA LEU A 249 16.23 9.58 -14.38
C LEU A 249 16.43 9.66 -12.86
N THR A 250 16.79 10.83 -12.34
CA THR A 250 16.92 11.08 -10.91
C THR A 250 15.80 12.00 -10.44
N MET A 251 15.05 11.56 -9.42
CA MET A 251 13.91 12.27 -8.87
C MET A 251 14.17 12.65 -7.41
N GLY A 252 13.63 13.80 -6.99
CA GLY A 252 13.72 14.33 -5.64
C GLY A 252 12.79 15.52 -5.45
N ASP A 253 11.48 15.25 -5.29
CA ASP A 253 10.47 16.31 -5.18
C ASP A 253 9.24 15.86 -4.38
N PHE A 254 8.40 16.82 -4.01
CA PHE A 254 7.25 16.62 -3.14
C PHE A 254 5.93 16.38 -3.91
N THR A 255 5.12 15.48 -3.38
CA THR A 255 3.71 15.28 -3.75
C THR A 255 2.88 15.11 -2.48
N GLY A 256 1.60 14.77 -2.60
CA GLY A 256 0.75 14.57 -1.45
C GLY A 256 -0.49 13.73 -1.75
N ASN A 257 -1.07 13.21 -0.67
CA ASN A 257 -2.29 12.43 -0.72
C ASN A 257 -3.27 12.99 0.31
N PHE A 258 -4.57 12.91 0.02
CA PHE A 258 -5.66 13.28 0.91
C PHE A 258 -6.54 12.08 1.20
N GLY A 259 -7.16 12.11 2.38
CA GLY A 259 -8.03 11.04 2.84
C GLY A 259 -9.22 11.58 3.61
N MET A 260 -10.35 10.89 3.50
CA MET A 260 -11.56 11.14 4.28
C MET A 260 -12.15 9.79 4.70
N GLN A 261 -12.67 9.71 5.92
CA GLN A 261 -13.39 8.52 6.39
C GLN A 261 -14.54 8.90 7.30
N THR A 262 -15.63 8.15 7.25
CA THR A 262 -16.75 8.26 8.20
C THR A 262 -17.31 6.87 8.48
N GLY A 263 -18.26 6.79 9.40
CA GLY A 263 -18.91 5.53 9.71
C GLY A 263 -20.15 5.71 10.56
N ILE A 264 -21.01 4.70 10.50
CA ILE A 264 -22.24 4.63 11.27
C ILE A 264 -22.20 3.37 12.12
N SER A 265 -22.35 3.55 13.43
CA SER A 265 -22.49 2.45 14.38
C SER A 265 -23.96 2.19 14.70
N ILE A 266 -24.35 0.93 14.56
CA ILE A 266 -25.63 0.38 14.97
C ILE A 266 -25.38 -0.43 16.24
N ASP A 267 -25.91 0.07 17.35
CA ASP A 267 -25.78 -0.56 18.66
C ASP A 267 -26.98 -1.49 18.88
N SER A 268 -26.78 -2.81 18.89
CA SER A 268 -27.82 -3.78 19.28
C SER A 268 -27.83 -3.95 20.80
N VAL A 269 -28.94 -3.61 21.45
CA VAL A 269 -29.12 -3.80 22.89
C VAL A 269 -29.57 -5.24 23.15
N ARG A 270 -28.90 -5.99 24.03
CA ARG A 270 -29.40 -7.28 24.52
C ARG A 270 -30.46 -7.00 25.59
N ASN A 271 -31.65 -7.58 25.43
CA ASN A 271 -32.66 -7.51 26.49
C ASN A 271 -32.15 -8.26 27.73
N LYS A 272 -32.48 -7.74 28.91
CA LYS A 272 -31.91 -8.17 30.20
C LYS A 272 -32.21 -9.65 30.47
N ASP A 273 -31.30 -10.31 31.18
CA ASP A 273 -31.70 -11.43 32.04
C ASP A 273 -32.60 -10.83 33.14
N PRO A 274 -33.85 -11.29 33.32
CA PRO A 274 -34.77 -10.74 34.31
C PRO A 274 -34.22 -10.75 35.76
N LYS A 275 -33.18 -11.54 36.06
CA LYS A 275 -32.62 -11.70 37.42
C LYS A 275 -31.45 -10.76 37.77
N ALA A 276 -30.95 -9.92 36.85
CA ALA A 276 -29.76 -9.11 37.11
C ALA A 276 -30.06 -7.79 37.86
N THR A 277 -29.57 -7.67 39.10
CA THR A 277 -29.74 -6.53 40.04
C THR A 277 -29.09 -5.23 39.55
N SER A 278 -28.11 -5.29 38.65
CA SER A 278 -27.47 -4.09 38.07
C SER A 278 -28.18 -3.63 36.79
N ARG A 279 -28.53 -2.34 36.70
CA ARG A 279 -29.15 -1.69 35.51
C ARG A 279 -28.19 -1.49 34.31
N LYS A 280 -27.16 -2.32 34.12
CA LYS A 280 -26.22 -2.17 32.99
C LYS A 280 -26.69 -3.01 31.80
N ARG A 281 -27.13 -2.33 30.73
CA ARG A 281 -27.52 -2.95 29.45
C ARG A 281 -26.27 -3.47 28.72
N ALA A 282 -26.19 -4.76 28.40
CA ALA A 282 -25.09 -5.34 27.63
C ALA A 282 -25.37 -5.22 26.11
N LEU A 283 -24.40 -4.74 25.33
CA LEU A 283 -24.52 -4.61 23.87
C LEU A 283 -24.11 -5.93 23.19
N LYS A 284 -24.93 -6.45 22.26
CA LYS A 284 -24.77 -7.79 21.62
C LYS A 284 -23.72 -7.83 20.50
N GLU A 285 -22.68 -6.99 20.58
CA GLU A 285 -21.74 -6.60 19.51
C GLU A 285 -22.26 -5.44 18.65
N LYS A 286 -21.45 -4.38 18.55
CA LYS A 286 -21.74 -3.21 17.72
C LYS A 286 -21.46 -3.56 16.26
N VAL A 287 -22.42 -3.27 15.39
CA VAL A 287 -22.20 -3.31 13.94
C VAL A 287 -21.79 -1.92 13.49
N LYS A 288 -20.72 -1.79 12.73
CA LYS A 288 -20.25 -0.53 12.18
C LYS A 288 -20.05 -0.66 10.68
N PHE A 289 -20.65 0.26 9.93
CA PHE A 289 -20.32 0.48 8.52
C PHE A 289 -19.36 1.66 8.43
N THR A 290 -18.32 1.55 7.63
CA THR A 290 -17.35 2.61 7.37
C THR A 290 -17.31 2.92 5.88
N PHE A 291 -17.10 4.19 5.57
CA PHE A 291 -16.94 4.68 4.21
C PHE A 291 -15.64 5.48 4.16
N GLY A 292 -14.85 5.25 3.12
CA GLY A 292 -13.56 5.91 2.93
C GLY A 292 -13.44 6.48 1.53
N TYR A 293 -12.76 7.62 1.43
CA TYR A 293 -12.31 8.22 0.19
C TYR A 293 -10.81 8.51 0.30
N PHE A 294 -10.09 8.30 -0.79
CA PHE A 294 -8.66 8.52 -0.92
C PHE A 294 -8.37 9.24 -2.25
N MET A 295 -7.40 10.17 -2.22
CA MET A 295 -6.95 10.89 -3.42
C MET A 295 -5.44 11.07 -3.40
N GLY A 296 -4.75 10.66 -4.45
CA GLY A 296 -3.34 10.99 -4.73
C GLY A 296 -3.24 12.12 -5.74
N LEU A 297 -2.38 13.12 -5.48
CA LEU A 297 -2.22 14.29 -6.34
C LEU A 297 -1.52 13.98 -7.67
N ASN A 298 -1.86 14.75 -8.72
CA ASN A 298 -1.31 14.64 -10.07
C ASN A 298 -0.31 15.77 -10.41
N ASN A 299 0.40 16.27 -9.40
CA ASN A 299 1.34 17.38 -9.59
C ASN A 299 2.57 16.94 -10.40
N SER A 300 3.20 17.91 -11.06
CA SER A 300 4.46 17.70 -11.78
C SER A 300 5.63 17.76 -10.82
N LEU A 301 6.46 16.72 -10.85
CA LEU A 301 7.67 16.59 -10.07
C LEU A 301 8.88 16.98 -10.92
N LYS A 302 9.80 17.73 -10.33
CA LYS A 302 11.09 18.07 -10.95
C LYS A 302 11.99 16.85 -10.97
N VAL A 303 12.64 16.64 -12.11
CA VAL A 303 13.58 15.54 -12.33
C VAL A 303 14.82 16.04 -13.05
N ASN A 304 15.95 15.39 -12.77
CA ASN A 304 17.15 15.50 -13.57
C ASN A 304 17.27 14.26 -14.44
N TYR A 305 17.57 14.44 -15.72
CA TYR A 305 17.77 13.33 -16.64
C TYR A 305 19.13 13.42 -17.34
N ASP A 306 19.77 12.26 -17.46
CA ASP A 306 20.92 12.03 -18.31
C ASP A 306 20.48 11.11 -19.45
N ALA A 307 20.89 11.41 -20.67
CA ALA A 307 20.64 10.56 -21.83
C ALA A 307 21.85 10.56 -22.75
N VAL A 308 22.40 9.38 -23.00
CA VAL A 308 23.49 9.17 -23.94
C VAL A 308 23.04 8.18 -25.00
N VAL A 309 23.15 8.56 -26.26
CA VAL A 309 22.89 7.69 -27.41
C VAL A 309 24.09 7.73 -28.33
N TYR A 310 24.68 6.57 -28.59
CA TYR A 310 25.80 6.45 -29.52
C TYR A 310 25.67 5.20 -30.38
N ASN A 311 26.30 5.26 -31.54
CA ASN A 311 26.44 4.14 -32.44
C ASN A 311 27.80 3.47 -32.23
N TYR A 312 27.84 2.14 -32.31
CA TYR A 312 29.05 1.35 -32.11
C TYR A 312 29.10 0.14 -33.03
N ILE A 313 30.29 -0.42 -33.21
CA ILE A 313 30.53 -1.68 -33.91
C ILE A 313 31.17 -2.65 -32.91
N LEU A 314 30.90 -3.94 -33.06
CA LEU A 314 31.59 -4.99 -32.33
C LEU A 314 32.78 -5.47 -33.16
N ASN A 315 33.99 -5.48 -32.61
CA ASN A 315 35.14 -6.08 -33.28
C ASN A 315 35.06 -7.62 -33.24
N SER A 316 35.99 -8.31 -33.91
CA SER A 316 36.02 -9.78 -33.98
C SER A 316 36.17 -10.48 -32.61
N PHE A 317 36.53 -9.74 -31.56
CA PHE A 317 36.62 -10.22 -30.17
C PHE A 317 35.40 -9.86 -29.32
N GLY A 318 34.36 -9.26 -29.93
CA GLY A 318 33.13 -8.84 -29.26
C GLY A 318 33.27 -7.58 -28.41
N GLN A 319 34.35 -6.79 -28.57
CA GLN A 319 34.51 -5.52 -27.86
C GLN A 319 33.80 -4.38 -28.60
N GLU A 320 33.16 -3.51 -27.84
CA GLU A 320 32.44 -2.34 -28.34
C GLU A 320 33.42 -1.24 -28.77
N SER A 321 33.37 -0.82 -30.04
CA SER A 321 34.09 0.35 -30.57
C SER A 321 33.08 1.43 -30.94
N VAL A 322 33.08 2.52 -30.18
CA VAL A 322 32.19 3.67 -30.41
C VAL A 322 32.56 4.35 -31.72
N ARG A 323 31.56 4.58 -32.57
CA ARG A 323 31.72 5.30 -33.85
C ARG A 323 31.32 6.76 -33.72
N ASP A 324 30.14 7.03 -33.17
CA ASP A 324 29.58 8.38 -33.12
C ASP A 324 28.55 8.54 -31.99
N THR A 325 28.44 9.73 -31.42
CA THR A 325 27.49 10.08 -30.34
C THR A 325 26.37 10.97 -30.88
N VAL A 326 25.15 10.44 -30.93
CA VAL A 326 23.96 11.13 -31.46
C VAL A 326 23.36 12.08 -30.42
N ILE A 327 23.32 11.68 -29.15
CA ILE A 327 22.76 12.48 -28.05
C ILE A 327 23.69 12.36 -26.85
N SER A 328 24.02 13.49 -26.22
CA SER A 328 24.72 13.54 -24.95
C SER A 328 24.16 14.65 -24.06
N ASN A 329 23.03 14.34 -23.42
CA ASN A 329 22.41 15.22 -22.44
C ASN A 329 22.86 14.81 -21.05
N ARG A 330 23.47 15.75 -20.32
CA ARG A 330 23.85 15.55 -18.92
C ARG A 330 23.17 16.59 -18.04
N ASN A 331 22.65 16.11 -16.92
CA ASN A 331 22.00 16.84 -15.84
C ASN A 331 20.94 17.83 -16.34
N GLN A 332 20.14 17.41 -17.32
CA GLN A 332 19.08 18.23 -17.88
C GLN A 332 17.86 18.22 -16.96
N LYS A 333 17.28 19.39 -16.70
CA LYS A 333 16.09 19.53 -15.86
C LYS A 333 14.84 19.27 -16.70
N SER A 334 13.91 18.49 -16.18
CA SER A 334 12.61 18.24 -16.80
C SER A 334 11.56 17.95 -15.73
N THR A 335 10.37 17.51 -16.14
CA THR A 335 9.29 17.18 -15.24
C THR A 335 8.68 15.80 -15.52
N VAL A 336 8.13 15.21 -14.46
CA VAL A 336 7.27 14.02 -14.52
C VAL A 336 5.93 14.40 -13.91
N LYS A 337 4.86 14.34 -14.71
CA LYS A 337 3.50 14.58 -14.22
C LYS A 337 2.92 13.28 -13.72
N LEU A 338 2.66 13.19 -12.41
CA LEU A 338 2.03 12.03 -11.79
C LEU A 338 0.55 11.88 -12.23
N PRO A 339 0.01 10.66 -12.30
CA PRO A 339 -1.40 10.46 -12.59
C PRO A 339 -2.25 10.76 -11.35
N LEU A 340 -3.46 11.28 -11.55
CA LEU A 340 -4.43 11.41 -10.46
C LEU A 340 -4.90 10.00 -10.05
N GLU A 341 -4.90 9.72 -8.75
CA GLU A 341 -5.49 8.49 -8.20
C GLU A 341 -6.66 8.85 -7.31
N GLN A 342 -7.79 8.19 -7.49
CA GLN A 342 -8.97 8.34 -6.63
C GLN A 342 -9.46 6.97 -6.21
N GLY A 343 -9.83 6.82 -4.94
CA GLY A 343 -10.27 5.55 -4.39
C GLY A 343 -11.41 5.70 -3.40
N PHE A 344 -12.31 4.73 -3.42
CA PHE A 344 -13.46 4.62 -2.54
C PHE A 344 -13.40 3.27 -1.83
N GLY A 345 -13.79 3.26 -0.56
CA GLY A 345 -13.84 2.04 0.23
C GLY A 345 -15.13 1.94 1.03
N ILE A 346 -15.59 0.71 1.24
CA ILE A 346 -16.66 0.36 2.16
C ILE A 346 -16.12 -0.67 3.14
N GLY A 347 -16.35 -0.45 4.42
CA GLY A 347 -16.01 -1.39 5.48
C GLY A 347 -17.23 -1.80 6.28
N PHE A 348 -17.18 -3.02 6.78
CA PHE A 348 -18.15 -3.59 7.70
C PHE A 348 -17.40 -4.20 8.88
N LYS A 349 -17.87 -3.94 10.09
CA LYS A 349 -17.30 -4.49 11.31
C LYS A 349 -18.39 -4.96 12.24
N LYS A 350 -18.23 -6.16 12.81
CA LYS A 350 -19.12 -6.73 13.84
C LYS A 350 -18.29 -7.03 15.09
N GLY A 351 -18.40 -6.14 16.08
CA GLY A 351 -17.56 -6.18 17.28
C GLY A 351 -16.08 -6.27 16.92
N GLU A 352 -15.29 -7.00 17.71
CA GLU A 352 -13.88 -7.26 17.41
C GLU A 352 -13.66 -8.54 16.58
N ARG A 353 -14.74 -9.25 16.23
CA ARG A 353 -14.66 -10.59 15.64
C ARG A 353 -14.49 -10.57 14.14
N ILE A 354 -15.26 -9.75 13.44
CA ILE A 354 -15.26 -9.73 11.96
C ILE A 354 -15.06 -8.30 11.50
N SER A 355 -14.12 -8.11 10.60
CA SER A 355 -13.94 -6.87 9.82
C SER A 355 -13.80 -7.22 8.35
N ILE A 356 -14.57 -6.57 7.50
CA ILE A 356 -14.54 -6.71 6.04
C ILE A 356 -14.25 -5.34 5.46
N ALA A 357 -13.42 -5.27 4.43
CA ALA A 357 -13.22 -4.07 3.64
C ALA A 357 -13.22 -4.40 2.16
N SER A 358 -13.83 -3.52 1.37
CA SER A 358 -13.79 -3.55 -0.08
C SER A 358 -13.40 -2.18 -0.58
N ASP A 359 -12.46 -2.15 -1.50
CA ASP A 359 -11.89 -0.94 -2.08
C ASP A 359 -11.98 -0.98 -3.61
N PHE A 360 -12.24 0.17 -4.19
CA PHE A 360 -12.19 0.42 -5.62
C PHE A 360 -11.39 1.69 -5.88
N ALA A 361 -10.44 1.66 -6.80
CA ALA A 361 -9.63 2.83 -7.15
C ALA A 361 -9.40 2.93 -8.66
N ILE A 362 -9.32 4.17 -9.14
CA ILE A 362 -9.03 4.54 -10.52
C ILE A 362 -7.77 5.38 -10.53
N THR A 363 -6.84 5.08 -11.44
CA THR A 363 -5.66 5.90 -11.69
C THR A 363 -5.64 6.34 -13.15
N TYR A 364 -5.59 7.66 -13.37
CA TYR A 364 -5.70 8.29 -14.68
C TYR A 364 -4.33 8.36 -15.39
N TRP A 365 -3.79 7.19 -15.74
CA TRP A 365 -2.49 7.08 -16.41
C TRP A 365 -2.43 7.69 -17.81
N LYS A 366 -3.57 7.94 -18.46
CA LYS A 366 -3.58 8.67 -19.74
C LYS A 366 -3.01 10.10 -19.62
N ASP A 367 -3.12 10.71 -18.43
CA ASP A 367 -2.60 12.05 -18.15
C ASP A 367 -1.13 12.05 -17.68
N PHE A 368 -0.54 10.86 -17.49
CA PHE A 368 0.85 10.70 -17.07
C PHE A 368 1.81 11.14 -18.18
N LYS A 369 2.79 11.98 -17.82
CA LYS A 369 3.83 12.45 -18.74
C LYS A 369 5.21 12.28 -18.11
N ILE A 370 6.16 11.81 -18.90
CA ILE A 370 7.55 11.64 -18.51
C ILE A 370 8.44 12.35 -19.54
N LEU A 371 9.24 13.31 -19.09
CA LEU A 371 10.09 14.13 -19.97
C LEU A 371 9.27 14.77 -21.10
N ASP A 372 8.09 15.29 -20.77
CA ASP A 372 7.10 15.91 -21.66
C ASP A 372 6.49 15.00 -22.76
N ALA A 373 6.90 13.73 -22.82
CA ALA A 373 6.30 12.73 -23.69
C ALA A 373 5.12 12.00 -23.02
N SER A 374 4.05 11.76 -23.79
CA SER A 374 2.96 10.87 -23.36
C SER A 374 3.37 9.40 -23.54
N GLY A 375 3.24 8.61 -22.49
CA GLY A 375 3.75 7.23 -22.44
C GLY A 375 2.84 6.17 -23.05
N GLY A 376 1.75 6.55 -23.74
CA GLY A 376 0.78 5.61 -24.30
C GLY A 376 0.06 4.72 -23.26
N LEU A 377 0.09 5.11 -21.98
CA LEU A 377 -0.47 4.32 -20.88
C LEU A 377 -2.01 4.45 -20.84
N GLN A 378 -2.66 3.37 -20.39
CA GLN A 378 -4.11 3.30 -20.23
C GLN A 378 -4.50 3.49 -18.76
N ASN A 379 -5.71 4.03 -18.53
CA ASN A 379 -6.23 4.16 -17.17
C ASN A 379 -6.33 2.79 -16.49
N SER A 380 -5.97 2.72 -15.22
CA SER A 380 -5.99 1.47 -14.46
C SER A 380 -7.10 1.49 -13.41
N TYR A 381 -7.72 0.33 -13.22
CA TYR A 381 -8.77 0.08 -12.24
C TYR A 381 -8.27 -0.98 -11.25
N ARG A 382 -8.37 -0.68 -9.96
CA ARG A 382 -8.01 -1.59 -8.88
C ARG A 382 -9.24 -1.91 -8.06
N ALA A 383 -9.47 -3.19 -7.79
CA ALA A 383 -10.48 -3.66 -6.87
C ALA A 383 -9.83 -4.60 -5.85
N ALA A 384 -10.19 -4.46 -4.58
CA ALA A 384 -9.74 -5.36 -3.52
C ALA A 384 -10.89 -5.64 -2.55
N ILE A 385 -10.92 -6.85 -2.00
CA ILE A 385 -11.81 -7.21 -0.91
C ILE A 385 -11.04 -8.08 0.08
N GLY A 386 -11.26 -7.84 1.37
CA GLY A 386 -10.59 -8.59 2.42
C GLY A 386 -11.45 -8.74 3.65
N ILE A 387 -11.28 -9.87 4.33
CA ILE A 387 -11.90 -10.20 5.60
C ILE A 387 -10.81 -10.47 6.64
N ASN A 388 -11.06 -10.01 7.85
CA ASN A 388 -10.29 -10.29 9.05
C ASN A 388 -11.21 -10.87 10.11
N TYR A 389 -10.92 -12.10 10.53
CA TYR A 389 -11.65 -12.84 11.54
C TYR A 389 -10.78 -13.07 12.78
N VAL A 390 -11.32 -12.78 13.95
CA VAL A 390 -10.69 -13.00 15.26
C VAL A 390 -11.70 -13.76 16.11
N PRO A 391 -11.49 -15.06 16.40
CA PRO A 391 -12.48 -15.87 17.13
C PRO A 391 -12.89 -15.25 18.47
N GLU A 392 -11.89 -14.94 19.30
CA GLU A 392 -12.07 -14.31 20.59
C GLU A 392 -10.80 -13.58 21.02
N LYS A 393 -10.79 -12.28 20.79
CA LYS A 393 -9.67 -11.38 21.08
C LYS A 393 -9.22 -11.35 22.54
N TYR A 394 -10.13 -11.59 23.46
CA TYR A 394 -9.88 -11.53 24.91
C TYR A 394 -9.91 -12.92 25.55
N ALA A 395 -9.71 -13.97 24.76
CA ALA A 395 -9.69 -15.33 25.29
C ALA A 395 -8.62 -15.48 26.38
N ALA A 396 -8.99 -16.17 27.46
CA ALA A 396 -8.13 -16.56 28.56
C ALA A 396 -8.17 -18.09 28.76
N GLY A 397 -7.14 -18.65 29.40
CA GLY A 397 -7.03 -20.09 29.68
C GLY A 397 -6.45 -20.93 28.54
N ASN A 398 -6.67 -22.25 28.61
CA ASN A 398 -6.14 -23.20 27.64
C ASN A 398 -6.72 -22.96 26.23
N GLY A 399 -5.86 -23.04 25.21
CA GLY A 399 -6.22 -22.76 23.81
C GLY A 399 -6.52 -21.29 23.50
N ALA A 400 -6.36 -20.37 24.47
CA ALA A 400 -6.65 -18.95 24.27
C ALA A 400 -5.77 -18.26 23.23
N TYR A 401 -4.57 -18.78 22.97
CA TYR A 401 -3.67 -18.19 21.96
C TYR A 401 -4.29 -18.27 20.56
N ILE A 402 -4.74 -19.45 20.14
CA ILE A 402 -5.34 -19.68 18.81
C ILE A 402 -6.59 -18.81 18.62
N ARG A 403 -7.40 -18.67 19.66
CA ARG A 403 -8.61 -17.81 19.62
C ARG A 403 -8.29 -16.32 19.45
N ARG A 404 -7.07 -15.88 19.76
CA ARG A 404 -6.60 -14.48 19.63
C ARG A 404 -5.89 -14.20 18.31
N ILE A 405 -5.61 -15.22 17.49
CA ILE A 405 -4.98 -15.05 16.18
C ILE A 405 -5.97 -14.33 15.25
N ASN A 406 -5.46 -13.36 14.50
CA ASN A 406 -6.20 -12.74 13.41
C ASN A 406 -6.02 -13.57 12.14
N TYR A 407 -7.11 -14.10 11.61
CA TYR A 407 -7.14 -14.82 10.33
C TYR A 407 -7.62 -13.89 9.24
N ARG A 408 -6.84 -13.73 8.18
CA ARG A 408 -7.11 -12.81 7.09
C ARG A 408 -7.17 -13.56 5.78
N PHE A 409 -8.11 -13.14 4.95
CA PHE A 409 -8.23 -13.61 3.57
C PHE A 409 -8.61 -12.42 2.69
N GLY A 410 -8.19 -12.43 1.44
CA GLY A 410 -8.56 -11.39 0.50
C GLY A 410 -8.28 -11.72 -0.95
N LEU A 411 -8.87 -10.93 -1.82
CA LEU A 411 -8.75 -10.98 -3.26
C LEU A 411 -8.38 -9.60 -3.78
N ASN A 412 -7.57 -9.55 -4.82
CA ASN A 412 -7.31 -8.31 -5.54
C ASN A 412 -7.25 -8.51 -7.05
N TYR A 413 -7.60 -7.43 -7.74
CA TYR A 413 -7.57 -7.30 -9.18
C TYR A 413 -7.04 -5.93 -9.54
N ASN A 414 -6.18 -5.87 -10.55
CA ASN A 414 -5.71 -4.65 -11.16
C ASN A 414 -5.75 -4.81 -12.68
N SER A 415 -6.44 -3.92 -13.40
CA SER A 415 -6.48 -3.98 -14.86
C SER A 415 -5.12 -3.68 -15.51
N GLY A 416 -4.20 -3.06 -14.76
CA GLY A 416 -2.94 -2.54 -15.27
C GLY A 416 -3.11 -1.27 -16.10
N ASN A 417 -1.98 -0.67 -16.46
CA ASN A 417 -1.88 0.56 -17.24
C ASN A 417 -1.12 0.38 -18.57
N ILE A 418 -0.66 -0.83 -18.86
CA ILE A 418 0.14 -1.15 -20.04
C ILE A 418 -0.71 -1.96 -21.01
N GLN A 419 -0.74 -1.53 -22.27
CA GLN A 419 -1.33 -2.26 -23.38
C GLN A 419 -0.22 -2.64 -24.37
N LEU A 420 0.00 -3.94 -24.60
CA LEU A 420 0.96 -4.44 -25.57
C LEU A 420 0.25 -5.33 -26.58
N LYS A 421 0.51 -5.15 -27.88
CA LYS A 421 -0.11 -5.95 -28.95
C LYS A 421 -1.64 -6.02 -28.78
N ASN A 422 -2.27 -4.87 -28.57
CA ASN A 422 -3.71 -4.71 -28.30
C ASN A 422 -4.26 -5.49 -27.07
N THR A 423 -3.39 -5.98 -26.18
CA THR A 423 -3.75 -6.75 -25.01
C THR A 423 -3.36 -6.01 -23.73
N MET A 424 -4.30 -5.86 -22.80
CA MET A 424 -4.04 -5.25 -21.50
C MET A 424 -3.30 -6.21 -20.58
N ILE A 425 -2.29 -5.71 -19.86
CA ILE A 425 -1.54 -6.49 -18.87
C ILE A 425 -2.21 -6.33 -17.50
N ASN A 426 -3.12 -7.25 -17.18
CA ASN A 426 -3.83 -7.28 -15.91
C ASN A 426 -3.07 -8.11 -14.85
N SER A 427 -3.47 -7.96 -13.59
CA SER A 427 -3.04 -8.81 -12.50
C SER A 427 -4.18 -9.21 -11.57
N TYR A 428 -4.05 -10.42 -11.02
CA TYR A 428 -4.98 -11.05 -10.10
C TYR A 428 -4.20 -11.58 -8.90
N GLY A 429 -4.81 -11.57 -7.72
CA GLY A 429 -4.18 -12.14 -6.54
C GLY A 429 -5.17 -12.62 -5.51
N ILE A 430 -4.77 -13.70 -4.84
CA ILE A 430 -5.44 -14.28 -3.68
C ILE A 430 -4.47 -14.20 -2.51
N THR A 431 -4.95 -13.74 -1.37
CA THR A 431 -4.13 -13.49 -0.18
C THR A 431 -4.71 -14.20 1.02
N ALA A 432 -3.84 -14.77 1.85
CA ALA A 432 -4.16 -15.25 3.19
C ALA A 432 -3.14 -14.65 4.17
N GLY A 433 -3.53 -14.44 5.41
CA GLY A 433 -2.60 -13.90 6.41
C GLY A 433 -2.99 -14.22 7.84
N LEU A 434 -1.98 -14.19 8.71
CA LEU A 434 -2.09 -14.38 10.14
C LEU A 434 -1.56 -13.14 10.87
N GLY A 435 -2.28 -12.70 11.89
CA GLY A 435 -1.80 -11.74 12.87
C GLY A 435 -1.61 -12.45 14.20
N LEU A 436 -0.35 -12.71 14.54
CA LEU A 436 0.05 -13.42 15.74
C LEU A 436 0.27 -12.40 16.86
N PRO A 437 -0.56 -12.40 17.92
CA PRO A 437 -0.36 -11.50 19.04
C PRO A 437 0.92 -11.88 19.79
N VAL A 438 1.73 -10.88 20.14
CA VAL A 438 2.99 -11.07 20.89
C VAL A 438 2.92 -10.33 22.21
N GLY A 439 3.10 -11.06 23.31
CA GLY A 439 3.07 -10.54 24.68
C GLY A 439 2.01 -11.23 25.55
N ILE A 440 2.17 -11.10 26.87
CA ILE A 440 1.21 -11.58 27.87
C ILE A 440 0.39 -10.36 28.32
N GLY A 441 -0.94 -10.43 28.22
CA GLY A 441 -1.84 -9.35 28.68
C GLY A 441 -2.37 -8.43 27.57
N GLN A 442 -2.53 -7.14 27.87
CA GLN A 442 -3.22 -6.13 27.04
C GLN A 442 -2.30 -5.42 26.01
N ILE A 443 -1.09 -5.92 25.78
CA ILE A 443 -0.14 -5.32 24.83
C ILE A 443 -0.64 -5.63 23.40
N THR A 444 -0.62 -4.62 22.54
CA THR A 444 -1.23 -4.67 21.19
C THR A 444 -0.24 -5.03 20.08
N SER A 445 0.96 -5.48 20.46
CA SER A 445 2.00 -5.87 19.51
C SER A 445 1.65 -7.14 18.75
N MET A 446 1.93 -7.17 17.46
CA MET A 446 1.63 -8.32 16.59
C MET A 446 2.72 -8.58 15.57
N VAL A 447 2.90 -9.85 15.24
CA VAL A 447 3.61 -10.30 14.05
C VAL A 447 2.58 -10.62 12.99
N ASN A 448 2.66 -9.96 11.85
CA ASN A 448 1.79 -10.18 10.71
C ASN A 448 2.55 -10.94 9.64
N ILE A 449 1.98 -12.06 9.22
CA ILE A 449 2.50 -12.89 8.14
C ILE A 449 1.41 -12.95 7.08
N GLY A 450 1.74 -12.63 5.84
CA GLY A 450 0.85 -12.70 4.70
C GLY A 450 1.46 -13.55 3.60
N VAL A 451 0.63 -14.29 2.88
CA VAL A 451 0.99 -14.99 1.65
C VAL A 451 0.03 -14.55 0.56
N GLN A 452 0.56 -14.20 -0.58
CA GLN A 452 -0.17 -13.89 -1.79
C GLN A 452 0.30 -14.81 -2.91
N TYR A 453 -0.65 -15.46 -3.57
CA TYR A 453 -0.45 -16.03 -4.88
C TYR A 453 -1.05 -15.09 -5.91
N GLY A 454 -0.29 -14.72 -6.94
CA GLY A 454 -0.75 -13.81 -7.96
C GLY A 454 -0.28 -14.20 -9.36
N GLN A 455 -1.03 -13.71 -10.34
CA GLN A 455 -0.71 -13.82 -11.76
C GLN A 455 -0.74 -12.42 -12.37
N MET A 456 0.27 -12.08 -13.16
CA MET A 456 0.34 -10.85 -13.94
C MET A 456 0.64 -11.16 -15.42
N GLY A 457 -0.08 -10.51 -16.33
CA GLY A 457 0.07 -10.70 -17.76
C GLY A 457 -0.51 -11.99 -18.31
N THR A 458 -0.16 -12.30 -19.55
CA THR A 458 -0.75 -13.39 -20.34
C THR A 458 0.29 -14.00 -21.28
N LEU A 459 0.03 -15.22 -21.76
CA LEU A 459 0.80 -15.89 -22.82
C LEU A 459 0.25 -15.58 -24.22
N SER A 460 -0.98 -15.07 -24.31
CA SER A 460 -1.57 -14.70 -25.59
C SER A 460 -0.73 -13.62 -26.30
N ASN A 461 -0.69 -13.66 -27.63
CA ASN A 461 0.08 -12.73 -28.47
C ASN A 461 1.59 -12.72 -28.19
N ASN A 462 2.17 -13.86 -27.80
CA ASN A 462 3.59 -14.01 -27.44
C ASN A 462 4.01 -12.99 -26.37
N LEU A 463 3.17 -12.84 -25.33
CA LEU A 463 3.44 -12.02 -24.16
C LEU A 463 3.94 -12.90 -23.00
N VAL A 464 4.47 -12.26 -21.96
CA VAL A 464 5.04 -12.96 -20.80
C VAL A 464 4.01 -13.03 -19.68
N LYS A 465 3.83 -14.20 -19.09
CA LYS A 465 3.01 -14.37 -17.89
C LYS A 465 3.93 -14.56 -16.68
N ASP A 466 3.71 -13.78 -15.62
CA ASP A 466 4.34 -13.99 -14.32
C ASP A 466 3.34 -14.63 -13.35
N ASN A 467 3.68 -15.80 -12.83
CA ASN A 467 3.01 -16.37 -11.67
C ASN A 467 3.93 -16.24 -10.47
N TYR A 468 3.49 -15.52 -9.44
CA TYR A 468 4.34 -15.20 -8.30
C TYR A 468 3.73 -15.59 -6.97
N TRP A 469 4.61 -15.97 -6.05
CA TRP A 469 4.33 -16.06 -4.62
C TRP A 469 4.99 -14.88 -3.93
N ARG A 470 4.23 -14.17 -3.10
CA ARG A 470 4.73 -13.09 -2.25
C ARG A 470 4.43 -13.41 -0.80
N ILE A 471 5.46 -13.42 0.04
CA ILE A 471 5.34 -13.61 1.48
C ILE A 471 5.68 -12.29 2.14
N SER A 472 4.75 -11.74 2.91
CA SER A 472 4.89 -10.48 3.63
C SER A 472 5.09 -10.74 5.11
N PHE A 473 6.10 -10.12 5.71
CA PHE A 473 6.32 -10.12 7.14
C PHE A 473 6.25 -8.68 7.66
N GLY A 474 5.52 -8.45 8.75
CA GLY A 474 5.40 -7.13 9.35
C GLY A 474 5.27 -7.21 10.86
N PHE A 475 6.05 -6.41 11.56
CA PHE A 475 6.01 -6.28 13.00
C PHE A 475 5.29 -5.00 13.36
N THR A 476 4.27 -5.11 14.21
CA THR A 476 3.58 -3.96 14.81
C THR A 476 3.93 -3.94 16.29
N PHE A 477 4.55 -2.88 16.76
CA PHE A 477 4.82 -2.62 18.17
C PHE A 477 4.04 -1.40 18.60
N SER A 478 3.18 -1.54 19.59
CA SER A 478 2.28 -0.46 19.99
C SER A 478 2.30 -0.29 21.50
N ASP A 479 2.67 0.91 21.97
CA ASP A 479 2.83 1.21 23.38
C ASP A 479 2.52 2.68 23.72
N ARG A 480 2.35 2.98 25.01
CA ARG A 480 2.17 4.35 25.53
C ARG A 480 3.53 5.00 25.76
N TRP A 481 4.09 5.61 24.73
CA TRP A 481 5.31 6.40 24.89
C TRP A 481 4.99 7.77 25.50
N PHE A 482 5.98 8.39 26.14
CA PHE A 482 5.89 9.74 26.71
C PHE A 482 4.90 9.92 27.87
N GLN A 483 4.66 8.87 28.67
CA GLN A 483 4.00 9.05 29.96
C GLN A 483 4.95 9.77 30.92
N LYS A 484 4.54 10.97 31.39
CA LYS A 484 5.20 11.61 32.53
C LYS A 484 4.86 10.81 33.78
N PHE A 485 5.85 10.14 34.37
CA PHE A 485 5.68 9.54 35.67
C PHE A 485 5.57 10.66 36.71
N LYS A 486 4.61 10.53 37.64
CA LYS A 486 4.63 11.35 38.84
C LYS A 486 5.69 10.73 39.75
N TYR A 487 6.58 11.56 40.27
CA TYR A 487 7.39 11.19 41.42
C TYR A 487 6.50 11.37 42.65
N ASP A 488 6.43 10.33 43.49
CA ASP A 488 5.77 10.39 44.80
C ASP A 488 6.65 11.15 45.81
#